data_AF-A0A7G8H4G4-F1
#
_entry.id   AF-A0A7G8H4G4-F1
#
_cell.length_a   1.000
_cell.length_b   1.000
_cell.length_c   1.000
_cell.angle_alpha   90.00
_cell.angle_beta   90.00
_cell.angle_gamma   90.00
#
_symmetry.space_group_name_H-M   'P 1'
#
loop_
_entity.id
_entity.type
_entity.pdbx_description
1 polymer ?
#
loop_
_entity_poly.entity_id
_entity_poly.type
_entity_poly.pdbx_seq_one_letter_code
_entity_poly.pdbx_strand_id
1 'polypeptide(L)'
;MRLELVKSSNPLYQKFRRSHYIPDRGTMGQQLQYLIFYGSEVVGIIGGASAVFANQARDEFFGLAEEAEVKIQQLNSIVNNNVFRLEYPAPNLATIVLSIWRKRIMEDWEKLYGVPIAGFETFVVEERLWNGKTRNGACYRADNWEMVGITRGYGKTNARGREIKDKTLRSKKLVYCLRIKGRELCDSYAAAWNDLDLKRDLRKRRDQMLSDPLDIVLDVIRGET
;
A
#
# COMPACT_ATOMS: atom_id res chain seq x y z
N MET A 1 -1.79 -19.70 -5.70
CA MET A 1 -1.12 -18.41 -5.38
C MET A 1 -1.54 -18.01 -3.98
N ARG A 2 -0.63 -17.55 -3.13
CA ARG A 2 -0.94 -17.09 -1.77
C ARG A 2 -0.18 -15.80 -1.45
N LEU A 3 -0.68 -15.02 -0.50
CA LEU A 3 0.00 -13.86 0.06
C LEU A 3 0.43 -14.18 1.48
N GLU A 4 1.61 -13.74 1.85
CA GLU A 4 2.13 -13.89 3.21
C GLU A 4 2.47 -12.50 3.75
N LEU A 5 1.81 -12.12 4.85
CA LEU A 5 2.08 -10.85 5.51
C LEU A 5 3.45 -10.90 6.18
N VAL A 6 4.30 -9.91 5.92
CA VAL A 6 5.67 -9.86 6.42
C VAL A 6 6.03 -8.49 6.97
N LYS A 7 7.02 -8.46 7.85
CA LYS A 7 7.70 -7.21 8.24
C LYS A 7 8.35 -6.59 7.00
N SER A 8 8.35 -5.27 6.90
CA SER A 8 9.07 -4.58 5.83
C SER A 8 10.59 -4.83 5.89
N SER A 9 11.13 -5.22 7.04
CA SER A 9 12.52 -5.65 7.22
C SER A 9 12.82 -7.06 6.72
N ASN A 10 11.82 -7.84 6.30
CA ASN A 10 12.02 -9.20 5.81
C ASN A 10 13.02 -9.20 4.63
N PRO A 11 14.06 -10.05 4.63
CA PRO A 11 15.12 -10.03 3.62
C PRO A 11 14.62 -10.24 2.18
N LEU A 12 13.63 -11.14 1.99
CA LEU A 12 13.04 -11.39 0.67
C LEU A 12 12.22 -10.20 0.21
N TYR A 13 11.44 -9.59 1.11
CA TYR A 13 10.72 -8.37 0.79
C TYR A 13 11.68 -7.26 0.37
N GLN A 14 12.76 -7.06 1.13
CA GLN A 14 13.80 -6.08 0.84
C GLN A 14 14.50 -6.32 -0.50
N LYS A 15 14.75 -7.58 -0.87
CA LYS A 15 15.31 -7.95 -2.18
C LYS A 15 14.43 -7.42 -3.33
N PHE A 16 13.14 -7.74 -3.33
CA PHE A 16 12.21 -7.23 -4.36
C PHE A 16 11.98 -5.73 -4.25
N ARG A 17 11.97 -5.17 -3.04
CA ARG A 17 11.79 -3.73 -2.83
C ARG A 17 12.91 -2.91 -3.44
N ARG A 18 14.14 -3.41 -3.38
CA ARG A 18 15.34 -2.79 -4.00
C ARG A 18 15.35 -2.91 -5.52
N SER A 19 14.73 -3.94 -6.10
CA SER A 19 14.59 -4.08 -7.56
C SER A 19 13.39 -3.32 -8.14
N HIS A 20 12.56 -2.71 -7.30
CA HIS A 20 11.42 -1.91 -7.75
C HIS A 20 11.86 -0.63 -8.46
N TYR A 21 11.17 -0.29 -9.55
CA TYR A 21 11.51 0.85 -10.41
C TYR A 21 11.36 2.23 -9.74
N ILE A 22 10.61 2.29 -8.64
CA ILE A 22 10.56 3.46 -7.75
C ILE A 22 11.42 3.19 -6.51
N PRO A 23 12.39 4.06 -6.19
CA PRO A 23 13.24 3.94 -5.01
C PRO A 23 12.45 3.80 -3.71
N ASP A 24 13.06 3.14 -2.72
CA ASP A 24 12.51 3.12 -1.37
C ASP A 24 12.87 4.37 -0.59
N ARG A 25 11.84 5.08 -0.12
CA ARG A 25 11.97 6.25 0.74
C ARG A 25 11.35 6.03 2.12
N GLY A 26 11.02 4.77 2.42
CA GLY A 26 10.22 4.42 3.59
C GLY A 26 8.74 4.66 3.35
N THR A 27 7.95 4.02 4.20
CA THR A 27 6.50 4.21 4.28
C THR A 27 6.19 4.74 5.67
N MET A 28 5.49 5.87 5.74
CA MET A 28 5.06 6.47 7.00
C MET A 28 3.60 6.12 7.27
N GLY A 29 3.24 6.00 8.55
CA GLY A 29 1.88 5.69 8.96
C GLY A 29 1.53 4.20 8.88
N GLN A 30 0.26 3.91 8.65
CA GLN A 30 -0.26 2.55 8.59
C GLN A 30 0.26 1.85 7.34
N GLN A 31 0.64 0.58 7.48
CA GLN A 31 1.14 -0.21 6.36
C GLN A 31 1.10 -1.71 6.64
N LEU A 32 0.87 -2.47 5.58
CA LEU A 32 0.91 -3.92 5.53
C LEU A 32 1.63 -4.36 4.25
N GLN A 33 2.63 -5.23 4.38
CA GLN A 33 3.49 -5.66 3.29
C GLN A 33 3.40 -7.17 3.10
N TYR A 34 3.35 -7.63 1.86
CA TYR A 34 3.14 -9.03 1.55
C TYR A 34 4.20 -9.56 0.59
N LEU A 35 4.64 -10.80 0.84
CA LEU A 35 5.27 -11.64 -0.17
C LEU A 35 4.18 -12.29 -1.04
N ILE A 36 4.47 -12.41 -2.33
CA ILE A 36 3.59 -13.08 -3.29
C ILE A 36 4.19 -14.44 -3.61
N PHE A 37 3.43 -15.50 -3.34
CA PHE A 37 3.84 -16.87 -3.64
C PHE A 37 3.08 -17.46 -4.82
N TYR A 38 3.82 -18.06 -5.74
CA TYR A 38 3.31 -18.93 -6.81
C TYR A 38 3.84 -20.35 -6.59
N GLY A 39 2.97 -21.26 -6.13
CA GLY A 39 3.42 -22.53 -5.57
C GLY A 39 4.27 -22.30 -4.32
N SER A 40 5.46 -22.89 -4.28
CA SER A 40 6.45 -22.72 -3.22
C SER A 40 7.40 -21.53 -3.44
N GLU A 41 7.35 -20.85 -4.59
CA GLU A 41 8.28 -19.79 -4.94
C GLU A 41 7.74 -18.41 -4.61
N VAL A 42 8.60 -17.55 -4.06
CA VAL A 42 8.31 -16.11 -3.90
C VAL A 42 8.59 -15.42 -5.22
N VAL A 43 7.54 -14.89 -5.84
CA VAL A 43 7.58 -14.28 -7.18
C VAL A 43 7.48 -12.75 -7.16
N GLY A 44 7.31 -12.14 -5.99
CA GLY A 44 7.21 -10.70 -5.87
C GLY A 44 6.72 -10.19 -4.52
N ILE A 45 6.39 -8.91 -4.48
CA ILE A 45 5.83 -8.22 -3.32
C ILE A 45 4.67 -7.31 -3.70
N ILE A 46 3.75 -7.12 -2.77
CA ILE A 46 2.68 -6.12 -2.85
C ILE A 46 2.44 -5.51 -1.47
N GLY A 47 2.10 -4.22 -1.43
CA GLY A 47 1.94 -3.48 -0.18
C GLY A 47 0.73 -2.56 -0.17
N GLY A 48 0.19 -2.34 1.02
CA GLY A 48 -0.74 -1.25 1.28
C GLY A 48 -0.18 -0.29 2.31
N ALA A 49 -0.46 1.00 2.14
CA ALA A 49 -0.13 2.05 3.07
C ALA A 49 -1.28 3.05 3.22
N SER A 50 -1.22 3.93 4.21
CA SER A 50 -2.13 5.06 4.33
C SER A 50 -2.18 5.87 3.02
N ALA A 51 -3.37 6.33 2.64
CA ALA A 51 -3.52 7.19 1.48
C ALA A 51 -2.73 8.50 1.63
N VAL A 52 -2.31 9.06 0.50
CA VAL A 52 -1.66 10.37 0.52
C VAL A 52 -2.68 11.46 0.83
N PHE A 53 -2.26 12.49 1.57
CA PHE A 53 -3.15 13.56 2.00
C PHE A 53 -3.61 14.46 0.84
N ALA A 54 -2.68 14.84 -0.05
CA ALA A 54 -2.94 15.78 -1.13
C ALA A 54 -3.06 15.06 -2.48
N ASN A 55 -4.30 14.75 -2.90
CA ASN A 55 -4.59 14.11 -4.19
C ASN A 55 -5.99 14.49 -4.70
N GLN A 56 -6.11 15.64 -5.37
CA GLN A 56 -7.39 16.19 -5.82
C GLN A 56 -8.21 15.20 -6.68
N ALA A 57 -7.58 14.51 -7.63
CA ALA A 57 -8.28 13.57 -8.51
C ALA A 57 -8.91 12.40 -7.74
N ARG A 58 -8.24 11.93 -6.68
CA ARG A 58 -8.82 10.94 -5.76
C ARG A 58 -9.92 11.56 -4.92
N ASP A 59 -9.70 12.75 -4.39
CA ASP A 59 -10.67 13.44 -3.53
C ASP A 59 -12.02 13.61 -4.27
N GLU A 60 -11.98 14.05 -5.54
CA GLU A 60 -13.14 14.14 -6.43
C GLU A 60 -13.78 12.77 -6.72
N PHE A 61 -12.97 11.75 -7.04
CA PHE A 61 -13.47 10.39 -7.29
C PHE A 61 -14.17 9.77 -6.06
N PHE A 62 -13.62 10.00 -4.87
CA PHE A 62 -14.19 9.47 -3.62
C PHE A 62 -15.33 10.33 -3.06
N GLY A 63 -15.43 11.59 -3.45
CA GLY A 63 -16.34 12.57 -2.85
C GLY A 63 -15.91 12.93 -1.43
N LEU A 64 -14.60 13.15 -1.23
CA LEU A 64 -14.08 13.51 0.10
C LEU A 64 -14.54 14.91 0.50
N ALA A 65 -14.65 15.13 1.81
CA ALA A 65 -14.95 16.43 2.37
C ALA A 65 -13.81 17.42 2.11
N GLU A 66 -14.16 18.69 1.90
CA GLU A 66 -13.21 19.79 1.80
C GLU A 66 -12.64 20.18 3.18
N GLU A 67 -13.43 19.96 4.23
CA GLU A 67 -13.05 20.16 5.63
C GLU A 67 -11.90 19.21 6.01
N ALA A 68 -10.77 19.78 6.44
CA ALA A 68 -9.53 19.04 6.62
C ALA A 68 -9.66 17.93 7.67
N GLU A 69 -10.35 18.19 8.77
CA GLU A 69 -10.58 17.26 9.87
C GLU A 69 -11.39 16.03 9.41
N VAL A 70 -12.50 16.26 8.69
CA VAL A 70 -13.36 15.21 8.14
C VAL A 70 -12.63 14.42 7.06
N LYS A 71 -11.90 15.11 6.19
CA LYS A 71 -11.07 14.47 5.16
C LYS A 71 -10.05 13.53 5.79
N ILE A 72 -9.35 13.95 6.85
CA ILE A 72 -8.38 13.11 7.54
C ILE A 72 -9.04 11.81 8.02
N GLN A 73 -10.26 11.86 8.56
CA GLN A 73 -10.99 10.67 8.98
C GLN A 73 -11.30 9.75 7.80
N GLN A 74 -11.90 10.30 6.73
CA GLN A 74 -12.26 9.56 5.52
C GLN A 74 -11.04 8.88 4.87
N LEU A 75 -9.88 9.55 4.85
CA LEU A 75 -8.65 9.00 4.30
C LEU A 75 -8.18 7.70 4.97
N ASN A 76 -8.53 7.44 6.23
CA ASN A 76 -8.16 6.20 6.91
C ASN A 76 -8.85 4.96 6.32
N SER A 77 -9.95 5.15 5.60
CA SER A 77 -10.65 4.08 4.86
C SER A 77 -10.13 3.87 3.43
N ILE A 78 -9.12 4.63 3.01
CA ILE A 78 -8.53 4.52 1.67
C ILE A 78 -7.10 3.99 1.80
N VAL A 79 -6.80 2.90 1.09
CA VAL A 79 -5.48 2.28 1.11
C VAL A 79 -4.73 2.54 -0.19
N ASN A 80 -3.52 3.07 -0.06
CA ASN A 80 -2.60 3.23 -1.17
C ASN A 80 -1.89 1.90 -1.46
N ASN A 81 -2.02 1.36 -2.67
CA ASN A 81 -1.11 0.32 -3.14
C ASN A 81 0.26 0.93 -3.43
N ASN A 82 1.09 0.97 -2.39
CA ASN A 82 2.34 1.75 -2.33
C ASN A 82 3.51 1.04 -3.03
N VAL A 83 3.46 -0.28 -3.13
CA VAL A 83 4.42 -1.09 -3.89
C VAL A 83 3.72 -2.26 -4.55
N PHE A 84 4.09 -2.53 -5.80
CA PHE A 84 3.70 -3.75 -6.48
C PHE A 84 4.79 -4.18 -7.46
N ARG A 85 5.46 -5.29 -7.14
CA ARG A 85 6.55 -5.86 -7.93
C ARG A 85 6.31 -7.34 -8.16
N LEU A 86 6.40 -7.77 -9.42
CA LEU A 86 6.38 -9.16 -9.83
C LEU A 86 7.60 -9.44 -10.72
N GLU A 87 8.23 -10.59 -10.51
CA GLU A 87 9.36 -11.11 -11.30
C GLU A 87 9.06 -12.53 -11.79
N TYR A 88 7.83 -12.77 -12.26
CA TYR A 88 7.44 -14.05 -12.83
C TYR A 88 6.55 -13.85 -14.07
N PRO A 89 6.94 -14.41 -15.23
CA PRO A 89 6.23 -14.20 -16.49
C PRO A 89 5.05 -15.17 -16.61
N ALA A 90 3.92 -14.85 -15.97
CA ALA A 90 2.67 -15.58 -16.13
C ALA A 90 1.53 -14.67 -16.62
N PRO A 91 0.72 -15.12 -17.60
CA PRO A 91 -0.46 -14.38 -18.06
C PRO A 91 -1.38 -14.04 -16.89
N ASN A 92 -1.88 -12.80 -16.87
CA ASN A 92 -2.85 -12.31 -15.89
C ASN A 92 -2.41 -12.37 -14.42
N LEU A 93 -1.16 -12.76 -14.12
CA LEU A 93 -0.68 -12.92 -12.74
C LEU A 93 -0.86 -11.63 -11.94
N ALA A 94 -0.57 -10.47 -12.53
CA ALA A 94 -0.71 -9.19 -11.84
C ALA A 94 -2.16 -8.91 -11.39
N THR A 95 -3.14 -9.16 -12.26
CA THR A 95 -4.57 -8.98 -11.95
C THR A 95 -5.06 -10.00 -10.95
N ILE A 96 -4.60 -11.25 -11.05
CA ILE A 96 -4.90 -12.30 -10.06
C ILE A 96 -4.36 -11.91 -8.68
N VAL A 97 -3.10 -11.44 -8.60
CA VAL A 97 -2.50 -10.92 -7.36
C VAL A 97 -3.32 -9.78 -6.78
N LEU A 98 -3.67 -8.78 -7.58
CA LEU A 98 -4.46 -7.64 -7.10
C LEU A 98 -5.78 -8.13 -6.48
N SER A 99 -6.50 -9.03 -7.15
CA SER A 99 -7.78 -9.58 -6.69
C SER A 99 -7.66 -10.25 -5.33
N ILE A 100 -6.63 -11.08 -5.13
CA ILE A 100 -6.37 -11.72 -3.84
C ILE A 100 -5.93 -10.69 -2.80
N TRP A 101 -5.05 -9.75 -3.17
CA TRP A 101 -4.52 -8.74 -2.27
C TRP A 101 -5.60 -7.84 -1.70
N ARG A 102 -6.55 -7.35 -2.52
CA ARG A 102 -7.64 -6.49 -2.02
C ARG A 102 -8.49 -7.19 -0.97
N LYS A 103 -8.85 -8.46 -1.20
CA LYS A 103 -9.62 -9.25 -0.22
C LYS A 103 -8.83 -9.43 1.06
N ARG A 104 -7.56 -9.83 0.93
CA ARG A 104 -6.69 -10.10 2.08
C ARG A 104 -6.42 -8.85 2.92
N ILE A 105 -6.05 -7.75 2.26
CA ILE A 105 -5.71 -6.52 2.98
C ILE A 105 -6.93 -5.87 3.63
N MET A 106 -8.14 -6.03 3.09
CA MET A 106 -9.35 -5.56 3.77
C MET A 106 -9.50 -6.20 5.15
N GLU A 107 -9.33 -7.51 5.24
CA GLU A 107 -9.39 -8.25 6.51
C GLU A 107 -8.25 -7.86 7.45
N ASP A 108 -7.01 -7.87 6.94
CA ASP A 108 -5.82 -7.58 7.76
C ASP A 108 -5.80 -6.11 8.24
N TRP A 109 -6.27 -5.17 7.42
CA TRP A 109 -6.32 -3.74 7.76
C TRP A 109 -7.37 -3.47 8.83
N GLU A 110 -8.57 -4.03 8.70
CA GLU A 110 -9.62 -3.91 9.70
C GLU A 110 -9.21 -4.57 11.01
N LYS A 111 -8.59 -5.76 10.97
CA LYS A 111 -8.05 -6.44 12.16
C LYS A 111 -7.00 -5.60 12.88
N LEU A 112 -6.05 -5.02 12.14
CA LEU A 112 -4.95 -4.28 12.74
C LEU A 112 -5.35 -2.88 13.18
N TYR A 113 -6.10 -2.15 12.35
CA TYR A 113 -6.35 -0.72 12.55
C TYR A 113 -7.78 -0.40 12.99
N GLY A 114 -8.71 -1.37 12.94
CA GLY A 114 -10.11 -1.16 13.29
C GLY A 114 -10.88 -0.33 12.26
N VAL A 115 -10.33 -0.13 11.06
CA VAL A 115 -10.94 0.70 10.02
C VAL A 115 -11.28 -0.16 8.80
N PRO A 116 -12.56 -0.26 8.41
CA PRO A 116 -12.95 -0.88 7.15
C PRO A 116 -12.42 -0.09 5.95
N ILE A 117 -11.92 -0.80 4.94
CA ILE A 117 -11.48 -0.16 3.68
C ILE A 117 -12.70 0.13 2.79
N ALA A 118 -12.86 1.39 2.40
CA ALA A 118 -13.84 1.89 1.44
C ALA A 118 -13.30 1.94 0.00
N GLY A 119 -11.98 2.03 -0.16
CA GLY A 119 -11.37 2.04 -1.49
C GLY A 119 -9.86 2.00 -1.49
N PHE A 120 -9.33 2.01 -2.70
CA PHE A 120 -7.90 1.94 -2.97
C PHE A 120 -7.46 3.07 -3.90
N GLU A 121 -6.22 3.51 -3.74
CA GLU A 121 -5.52 4.37 -4.70
C GLU A 121 -4.14 3.80 -5.05
N THR A 122 -3.57 4.20 -6.17
CA THR A 122 -2.17 3.92 -6.52
C THR A 122 -1.63 4.94 -7.52
N PHE A 123 -0.31 5.01 -7.61
CA PHE A 123 0.41 5.92 -8.49
C PHE A 123 1.33 5.16 -9.44
N VAL A 124 1.16 5.38 -10.74
CA VAL A 124 2.00 4.76 -11.77
C VAL A 124 2.85 5.82 -12.44
N VAL A 125 4.18 5.70 -12.35
CA VAL A 125 5.08 6.50 -13.17
C VAL A 125 5.21 5.84 -14.53
N GLU A 126 4.89 6.60 -15.57
CA GLU A 126 5.08 6.16 -16.95
C GLU A 126 6.58 6.13 -17.28
N GLU A 127 7.04 4.97 -17.72
CA GLU A 127 8.44 4.74 -18.06
C GLU A 127 8.53 3.68 -19.15
N ARG A 128 9.54 3.82 -20.03
CA ARG A 128 9.85 2.86 -21.08
C ARG A 128 10.37 1.57 -20.46
N LEU A 129 9.73 0.45 -20.77
CA LEU A 129 10.13 -0.88 -20.36
C LEU A 129 11.13 -1.46 -21.37
N TRP A 130 11.89 -2.47 -20.92
CA TRP A 130 12.88 -3.19 -21.74
C TRP A 130 12.31 -3.76 -23.05
N ASN A 131 11.01 -4.09 -23.06
CA ASN A 131 10.30 -4.67 -24.21
C ASN A 131 9.70 -3.61 -25.15
N GLY A 132 10.07 -2.33 -25.00
CA GLY A 132 9.56 -1.26 -25.84
C GLY A 132 8.09 -0.92 -25.60
N LYS A 133 7.49 -1.33 -24.47
CA LYS A 133 6.18 -0.82 -24.02
C LYS A 133 6.39 0.29 -22.98
N THR A 134 5.36 1.10 -22.75
CA THR A 134 5.37 2.09 -21.66
C THR A 134 4.54 1.53 -20.50
N ARG A 135 5.09 1.57 -19.29
CA ARG A 135 4.32 1.26 -18.08
C ARG A 135 3.17 2.25 -17.96
N ASN A 136 1.93 1.77 -17.98
CA ASN A 136 0.75 2.66 -18.02
C ASN A 136 -0.37 2.21 -17.07
N GLY A 137 -0.12 1.29 -16.13
CA GLY A 137 -1.12 0.81 -15.18
C GLY A 137 -2.13 -0.20 -15.76
N ALA A 138 -1.77 -0.91 -16.85
CA ALA A 138 -2.65 -1.89 -17.49
C ALA A 138 -3.22 -2.95 -16.53
N CYS A 139 -2.44 -3.41 -15.54
CA CYS A 139 -2.92 -4.38 -14.56
C CYS A 139 -4.05 -3.82 -13.68
N TYR A 140 -3.99 -2.54 -13.30
CA TYR A 140 -5.04 -1.88 -12.52
C TYR A 140 -6.31 -1.72 -13.35
N ARG A 141 -6.21 -1.30 -14.62
CA ARG A 141 -7.38 -1.24 -15.52
C ARG A 141 -8.03 -2.61 -15.72
N ALA A 142 -7.22 -3.65 -15.93
CA ALA A 142 -7.71 -5.03 -16.09
C ALA A 142 -8.38 -5.56 -14.81
N ASP A 143 -8.08 -4.96 -13.65
CA ASP A 143 -8.68 -5.26 -12.36
C ASP A 143 -9.81 -4.27 -11.98
N ASN A 144 -10.33 -3.51 -12.95
CA ASN A 144 -11.42 -2.54 -12.83
C ASN A 144 -11.11 -1.31 -11.94
N TRP A 145 -9.85 -0.89 -11.89
CA TRP A 145 -9.48 0.41 -11.35
C TRP A 145 -9.68 1.49 -12.41
N GLU A 146 -10.16 2.65 -11.99
CA GLU A 146 -10.39 3.79 -12.85
C GLU A 146 -9.18 4.72 -12.85
N MET A 147 -8.76 5.20 -14.03
CA MET A 147 -7.74 6.25 -14.13
C MET A 147 -8.43 7.59 -13.92
N VAL A 148 -8.24 8.19 -12.74
CA VAL A 148 -8.99 9.38 -12.31
C VAL A 148 -8.25 10.68 -12.57
N GLY A 149 -6.96 10.61 -12.90
CA GLY A 149 -6.19 11.81 -13.23
C GLY A 149 -4.68 11.59 -13.20
N ILE A 150 -3.96 12.72 -13.19
CA ILE A 150 -2.50 12.74 -13.24
C ILE A 150 -2.00 13.66 -12.12
N THR A 151 -1.04 13.19 -11.31
CA THR A 151 -0.44 14.03 -10.27
C THR A 151 0.31 15.20 -10.89
N ARG A 152 0.25 16.37 -10.27
CA ARG A 152 0.99 17.56 -10.72
C ARG A 152 2.52 17.39 -10.64
N GLY A 153 2.98 16.43 -9.84
CA GLY A 153 4.41 16.24 -9.52
C GLY A 153 4.86 17.22 -8.44
N TYR A 154 5.97 16.94 -7.76
CA TYR A 154 6.57 17.94 -6.88
C TYR A 154 7.19 19.07 -7.72
N GLY A 155 7.08 20.31 -7.22
CA GLY A 155 7.79 21.45 -7.78
C GLY A 155 9.32 21.30 -7.69
N LYS A 156 10.06 22.28 -8.21
CA LYS A 156 11.53 22.27 -8.16
C LYS A 156 12.07 22.40 -6.73
N THR A 157 11.27 22.84 -5.78
CA THR A 157 11.65 23.04 -4.38
C THR A 157 10.63 22.40 -3.45
N ASN A 158 11.09 21.92 -2.29
CA ASN A 158 10.20 21.45 -1.22
C ASN A 158 9.67 22.61 -0.38
N ALA A 159 8.79 22.32 0.58
CA ALA A 159 8.22 23.32 1.49
C ALA A 159 9.24 24.09 2.34
N ARG A 160 10.51 23.63 2.39
CA ARG A 160 11.64 24.29 3.07
C ARG A 160 12.57 25.04 2.10
N GLY A 161 12.14 25.25 0.86
CA GLY A 161 12.92 25.95 -0.17
C GLY A 161 14.10 25.15 -0.76
N ARG A 162 14.27 23.87 -0.39
CA ARG A 162 15.37 23.05 -0.90
C ARG A 162 15.04 22.46 -2.25
N GLU A 163 16.00 22.50 -3.17
CA GLU A 163 15.83 21.95 -4.51
C GLU A 163 15.58 20.44 -4.48
N ILE A 164 14.54 19.99 -5.19
CA ILE A 164 14.20 18.58 -5.40
C ILE A 164 14.92 18.11 -6.67
N LYS A 165 16.11 17.54 -6.49
CA LYS A 165 16.92 16.98 -7.59
C LYS A 165 16.37 15.66 -8.13
N ASP A 166 15.57 14.96 -7.33
CA ASP A 166 15.02 13.66 -7.68
C ASP A 166 13.98 13.76 -8.82
N LYS A 167 14.25 13.10 -9.95
CA LYS A 167 13.37 13.11 -11.12
C LYS A 167 12.05 12.36 -10.89
N THR A 168 12.03 11.35 -10.01
CA THR A 168 10.82 10.56 -9.71
C THR A 168 9.86 11.26 -8.76
N LEU A 169 10.35 12.25 -7.99
CA LEU A 169 9.47 13.15 -7.23
C LEU A 169 8.83 14.20 -8.15
N ARG A 170 9.56 14.63 -9.18
CA ARG A 170 9.06 15.58 -10.18
C ARG A 170 8.21 14.93 -11.27
N SER A 171 8.22 13.61 -11.40
CA SER A 171 7.46 12.93 -12.43
C SER A 171 5.95 13.01 -12.16
N LYS A 172 5.21 13.27 -13.23
CA LYS A 172 3.77 13.08 -13.24
C LYS A 172 3.47 11.59 -13.13
N LYS A 173 2.44 11.25 -12.36
CA LYS A 173 2.02 9.87 -12.10
C LYS A 173 0.56 9.74 -12.48
N LEU A 174 0.22 8.66 -13.17
CA LEU A 174 -1.18 8.28 -13.37
C LEU A 174 -1.76 7.88 -12.02
N VAL A 175 -2.93 8.39 -11.69
CA VAL A 175 -3.67 8.08 -10.47
C VAL A 175 -4.74 7.07 -10.82
N TYR A 176 -4.69 5.90 -10.19
CA TYR A 176 -5.74 4.88 -10.31
C TYR A 176 -6.46 4.74 -8.99
N CYS A 177 -7.78 4.68 -9.03
CA CYS A 177 -8.61 4.46 -7.86
C CYS A 177 -9.58 3.30 -8.06
N LEU A 178 -9.94 2.62 -6.98
CA LEU A 178 -10.97 1.60 -6.96
C LEU A 178 -11.86 1.80 -5.74
N ARG A 179 -13.16 1.94 -5.96
CA ARG A 179 -14.16 2.01 -4.89
C ARG A 179 -14.68 0.62 -4.57
N ILE A 180 -14.82 0.30 -3.28
CA ILE A 180 -15.46 -0.94 -2.83
C ILE A 180 -16.96 -0.69 -2.72
N LYS A 181 -17.74 -1.43 -3.51
CA LYS A 181 -19.20 -1.31 -3.51
C LYS A 181 -19.77 -1.65 -2.14
N GLY A 182 -20.68 -0.82 -1.64
CA GLY A 182 -21.35 -1.01 -0.36
C GLY A 182 -20.49 -0.72 0.89
N ARG A 183 -19.32 -0.07 0.72
CA ARG A 183 -18.51 0.43 1.83
C ARG A 183 -18.51 1.95 1.82
N GLU A 184 -18.79 2.54 2.98
CA GLU A 184 -18.76 3.98 3.18
C GLU A 184 -17.39 4.44 3.66
N LEU A 185 -17.09 5.72 3.42
CA LEU A 185 -15.88 6.33 3.95
C LEU A 185 -15.95 6.40 5.48
N CYS A 186 -14.81 6.27 6.12
CA CYS A 186 -14.71 6.42 7.57
C CYS A 186 -15.15 7.83 8.02
N ASP A 187 -16.06 7.89 8.98
CA ASP A 187 -16.59 9.11 9.58
C ASP A 187 -15.90 9.47 10.91
N SER A 188 -15.14 8.53 11.47
CA SER A 188 -14.53 8.66 12.78
C SER A 188 -13.29 7.77 12.90
N TYR A 189 -12.14 8.39 13.19
CA TYR A 189 -10.90 7.65 13.40
C TYR A 189 -10.10 8.25 14.56
N ALA A 190 -9.83 7.42 15.56
CA ALA A 190 -8.97 7.78 16.68
C ALA A 190 -7.50 7.49 16.31
N ALA A 191 -6.75 8.55 16.02
CA ALA A 191 -5.35 8.40 15.68
C ALA A 191 -4.52 8.05 16.93
N ALA A 192 -3.73 6.98 16.86
CA ALA A 192 -2.94 6.49 17.99
C ALA A 192 -1.74 7.37 18.38
N TRP A 193 -1.45 8.48 17.68
CA TRP A 193 -0.20 9.26 17.89
C TRP A 193 -0.03 9.78 19.32
N ASN A 194 -1.12 10.09 20.00
CA ASN A 194 -1.11 10.65 21.36
C ASN A 194 -1.68 9.68 22.42
N ASP A 195 -1.96 8.43 22.05
CA ASP A 195 -2.54 7.42 22.92
C ASP A 195 -1.56 6.25 23.09
N LEU A 196 -0.94 6.15 24.28
CA LEU A 196 0.05 5.11 24.59
C LEU A 196 -0.56 3.71 24.67
N ASP A 197 -1.79 3.60 25.16
CA ASP A 197 -2.48 2.32 25.31
C ASP A 197 -2.88 1.79 23.94
N LEU A 198 -3.43 2.65 23.08
CA LEU A 198 -3.74 2.29 21.70
C LEU A 198 -2.47 1.93 20.91
N LYS A 199 -1.35 2.63 21.11
CA LYS A 199 -0.06 2.23 20.51
C LYS A 199 0.39 0.85 20.97
N ARG A 200 0.28 0.56 22.27
CA ARG A 200 0.68 -0.74 22.84
C ARG A 200 -0.19 -1.87 22.27
N ASP A 201 -1.49 -1.64 22.20
CA ASP A 201 -2.45 -2.59 21.63
C ASP A 201 -2.21 -2.82 20.12
N LEU A 202 -2.01 -1.76 19.34
CA LEU A 202 -1.65 -1.87 17.92
C LEU A 202 -0.35 -2.66 17.72
N ARG A 203 0.67 -2.43 18.56
CA ARG A 203 1.92 -3.19 18.52
C ARG A 203 1.66 -4.66 18.81
N LYS A 204 0.91 -4.99 19.85
CA LYS A 204 0.55 -6.36 20.21
C LYS A 204 -0.20 -7.06 19.07
N ARG A 205 -1.23 -6.42 18.50
CA ARG A 205 -1.97 -6.94 17.33
C ARG A 205 -1.05 -7.16 16.14
N ARG A 206 -0.15 -6.21 15.87
CA ARG A 206 0.83 -6.32 14.78
C ARG A 206 1.77 -7.50 14.97
N ASP A 207 2.31 -7.67 16.19
CA ASP A 207 3.23 -8.75 16.52
C ASP A 207 2.53 -10.12 16.39
N GLN A 208 1.27 -10.24 16.83
CA GLN A 208 0.45 -11.44 16.64
C GLN A 208 0.13 -11.74 15.16
N MET A 209 0.01 -10.72 14.31
CA MET A 209 -0.23 -10.91 12.87
C MET A 209 1.05 -11.26 12.10
N LEU A 210 2.20 -10.84 12.61
CA LEU A 210 3.51 -11.01 11.97
C LEU A 210 4.35 -12.11 12.63
N SER A 211 3.80 -12.84 13.60
CA SER A 211 4.50 -13.94 14.27
C SER A 211 4.79 -15.03 13.25
N ASP A 212 6.07 -15.29 13.01
CA ASP A 212 6.49 -16.45 12.22
C ASP A 212 6.14 -17.73 13.01
N PRO A 213 5.56 -18.77 12.39
CA PRO A 213 5.41 -20.07 13.04
C PRO A 213 6.73 -20.59 13.66
N LEU A 214 7.89 -20.29 13.06
CA LEU A 214 9.19 -20.59 13.63
C LEU A 214 9.53 -19.76 14.86
N ASP A 215 9.13 -18.48 14.91
CA ASP A 215 9.30 -17.65 16.12
C ASP A 215 8.48 -18.24 17.27
N ILE A 216 7.23 -18.65 17.00
CA ILE A 216 6.37 -19.29 17.99
C ILE A 216 6.98 -20.61 18.49
N VAL A 217 7.50 -21.44 17.58
CA VAL A 217 8.15 -22.70 17.95
C VAL A 217 9.44 -22.45 18.73
N LEU A 218 10.23 -21.44 18.37
CA LEU A 218 11.45 -21.06 19.08
C LEU A 218 11.14 -20.52 20.49
N ASP A 219 10.08 -19.74 20.66
CA ASP A 219 9.66 -19.23 21.96
C ASP A 219 9.15 -20.35 22.87
N VAL A 220 8.44 -21.35 22.30
CA VAL A 220 8.07 -22.60 22.98
C VAL A 220 9.32 -23.40 23.38
N ILE A 221 10.31 -23.53 22.50
CA ILE A 221 11.57 -24.23 22.80
C ILE A 221 12.38 -23.49 23.87
N ARG A 222 12.32 -22.15 23.90
CA ARG A 222 13.01 -21.30 24.89
C ARG A 222 12.28 -21.21 26.23
N GLY A 223 11.05 -21.72 26.33
CA GLY A 223 10.26 -21.70 27.56
C GLY A 223 9.75 -20.30 27.96
N GLU A 224 9.59 -19.40 26.98
CA GLU A 224 9.19 -18.00 27.21
C GLU A 224 7.67 -17.79 27.12
N THR A 225 6.86 -18.86 27.26
CA THR A 225 5.38 -18.82 27.14
C THR A 225 4.66 -18.86 28.48
#